data_AF-A0A1J5KKE2-F1
#
_entry.id   AF-A0A1J5KKE2-F1
#
_cell.length_a   1.000
_cell.length_b   1.000
_cell.length_c   1.000
_cell.angle_alpha   90.00
_cell.angle_beta   90.00
_cell.angle_gamma   90.00
#
_symmetry.space_group_name_H-M   'P 1'
#
loop_
_entity.id
_entity.type
_entity.pdbx_description
1 polymer ?
#
loop_
_entity_poly.entity_id
_entity_poly.type
_entity_poly.pdbx_seq_one_letter_code
_entity_poly.pdbx_strand_id
1 'polypeptide(L)'
;MKKLITLCLFTFALHSNAQLIEKQLHFKALETQPEWLQVEKESYIGFIDASGNEIVPPIYNEIGAFGEYIDGWALVDKDGYLGFIDLSGNETVKPQYEMIDHSGKLKEGWLLVNKDGYYGFIDETGEEVVKPKYDTIEPLLQKLL
;
A
#
# COMPACT_ATOMS: atom_id res chain seq x y z
N MET A 1 -31.27 21.43 -47.97
CA MET A 1 -30.76 21.84 -46.64
C MET A 1 -31.28 20.86 -45.56
N LYS A 2 -30.72 19.63 -45.44
CA LYS A 2 -31.12 18.67 -44.38
C LYS A 2 -29.99 17.76 -43.87
N LYS A 3 -28.72 18.03 -44.19
CA LYS A 3 -27.59 17.14 -43.83
C LYS A 3 -26.62 17.69 -42.77
N LEU A 4 -26.91 18.83 -42.14
CA LEU A 4 -25.95 19.48 -41.22
C LEU A 4 -26.33 19.44 -39.73
N ILE A 5 -27.51 18.92 -39.37
CA ILE A 5 -27.95 18.87 -37.96
C ILE A 5 -27.52 17.56 -37.27
N THR A 6 -27.27 16.49 -38.02
CA THR A 6 -26.97 15.15 -37.47
C THR A 6 -25.56 15.02 -36.88
N LEU A 7 -24.59 15.82 -37.34
CA LEU A 7 -23.19 15.69 -36.90
C LEU A 7 -22.95 16.32 -35.50
N CYS A 8 -23.65 17.40 -35.15
CA CYS A 8 -23.53 18.05 -33.83
C CYS A 8 -24.20 17.26 -32.70
N LEU A 9 -25.25 16.48 -33.00
CA LEU A 9 -25.91 15.64 -32.00
C LEU A 9 -25.06 14.41 -31.63
N PHE A 10 -24.24 13.92 -32.56
CA PHE A 10 -23.34 12.79 -32.32
C PHE A 10 -22.16 13.17 -31.42
N THR A 11 -21.53 14.33 -31.65
CA THR A 11 -20.39 14.78 -30.83
C THR A 11 -20.80 15.14 -29.40
N PHE A 12 -22.01 15.70 -29.21
CA PHE A 12 -22.52 16.00 -27.87
C PHE A 12 -22.83 14.72 -27.07
N ALA A 13 -23.40 13.69 -27.72
CA ALA A 13 -23.66 12.40 -27.08
C ALA A 13 -22.38 11.62 -26.73
N LEU A 14 -21.33 11.75 -27.54
CA LEU A 14 -20.01 11.16 -27.26
C LEU A 14 -19.30 11.85 -26.09
N HIS A 15 -19.38 13.18 -25.98
CA HIS A 15 -18.80 13.93 -24.86
C HIS A 15 -19.54 13.66 -23.54
N SER A 16 -20.88 13.59 -23.56
CA SER A 16 -21.65 13.27 -22.35
C SER A 16 -21.41 11.85 -21.86
N ASN A 17 -21.26 10.87 -22.78
CA ASN A 17 -20.96 9.49 -22.41
C ASN A 17 -19.54 9.33 -21.88
N ALA A 18 -18.53 10.00 -22.47
CA ALA A 18 -17.17 9.96 -21.95
C ALA A 18 -17.09 10.53 -20.52
N GLN A 19 -17.77 11.65 -20.26
CA GLN A 19 -17.82 12.23 -18.92
C GLN A 19 -18.60 11.37 -17.91
N LEU A 20 -19.65 10.67 -18.37
CA LEU A 20 -20.39 9.70 -17.55
C LEU A 20 -19.55 8.46 -17.23
N ILE A 21 -18.78 7.98 -18.21
CA ILE A 21 -17.86 6.84 -18.08
C ILE A 21 -16.70 7.21 -17.16
N GLU A 22 -16.08 8.37 -17.32
CA GLU A 22 -15.06 8.89 -16.41
C GLU A 22 -15.61 9.03 -14.99
N LYS A 23 -16.83 9.54 -14.81
CA LYS A 23 -17.48 9.63 -13.51
C LYS A 23 -17.79 8.25 -12.93
N GLN A 24 -18.22 7.28 -13.74
CA GLN A 24 -18.42 5.89 -13.30
C GLN A 24 -17.10 5.17 -12.97
N LEU A 25 -16.03 5.42 -13.72
CA LEU A 25 -14.68 4.93 -13.42
C LEU A 25 -14.13 5.56 -12.14
N HIS A 26 -14.35 6.86 -11.93
CA HIS A 26 -13.99 7.56 -10.70
C HIS A 26 -14.82 7.06 -9.51
N PHE A 27 -16.10 6.76 -9.71
CA PHE A 27 -16.98 6.18 -8.67
C PHE A 27 -16.63 4.73 -8.34
N LYS A 28 -16.16 3.95 -9.33
CA LYS A 28 -15.68 2.57 -9.13
C LYS A 28 -14.31 2.51 -8.45
N ALA A 29 -13.48 3.54 -8.61
CA ALA A 29 -12.23 3.67 -7.85
C ALA A 29 -12.47 3.99 -6.37
N LEU A 30 -13.63 4.59 -6.03
CA LEU A 30 -14.06 4.79 -4.64
C LEU A 30 -14.69 3.55 -3.99
N GLU A 31 -14.80 2.44 -4.71
CA GLU A 31 -15.47 1.19 -4.27
C GLU A 31 -14.53 0.19 -3.57
N THR A 32 -13.29 0.55 -3.19
CA THR A 32 -12.28 -0.44 -2.74
C THR A 32 -11.46 -0.09 -1.51
N GLN A 33 -11.84 0.94 -0.75
CA GLN A 33 -11.31 1.05 0.61
C GLN A 33 -12.26 0.26 1.53
N PRO A 34 -11.77 -0.73 2.26
CA PRO A 34 -12.60 -1.41 3.24
C PRO A 34 -13.23 -0.38 4.18
N GLU A 35 -14.53 -0.48 4.47
CA GLU A 35 -15.22 0.39 5.44
C GLU A 35 -14.80 0.02 6.87
N TRP A 36 -13.51 0.13 7.13
CA TRP A 36 -12.90 -0.16 8.41
C TRP A 36 -12.95 1.07 9.29
N LEU A 37 -13.30 0.86 10.54
CA LEU A 37 -13.20 1.88 11.57
C LEU A 37 -11.95 1.57 12.40
N GLN A 38 -11.03 2.53 12.44
CA GLN A 38 -9.89 2.44 13.34
C GLN A 38 -10.39 2.51 14.79
N VAL A 39 -9.89 1.60 15.62
CA VAL A 39 -10.16 1.54 17.05
C VAL A 39 -8.86 1.57 17.83
N GLU A 40 -8.91 2.14 19.03
CA GLU A 40 -7.79 2.12 19.98
C GLU A 40 -8.26 1.47 21.28
N LYS A 41 -7.47 0.51 21.78
CA LYS A 41 -7.69 -0.16 23.07
C LYS A 41 -6.35 -0.31 23.77
N GLU A 42 -6.26 0.20 25.00
CA GLU A 42 -5.02 0.13 25.81
C GLU A 42 -3.78 0.68 25.07
N SER A 43 -3.97 1.75 24.29
CA SER A 43 -2.93 2.36 23.44
C SER A 43 -2.48 1.54 22.23
N TYR A 44 -3.19 0.45 21.91
CA TYR A 44 -2.98 -0.31 20.67
C TYR A 44 -4.09 -0.05 19.66
N ILE A 45 -3.71 0.01 18.40
CA ILE A 45 -4.55 0.31 17.23
C ILE A 45 -4.95 -0.99 16.54
N GLY A 46 -6.22 -1.06 16.11
CA GLY A 46 -6.77 -2.12 15.27
C GLY A 46 -7.91 -1.59 14.40
N PHE A 47 -8.62 -2.50 13.74
CA PHE A 47 -9.74 -2.18 12.85
C PHE A 47 -10.93 -3.10 13.09
N ILE A 48 -12.12 -2.52 13.02
CA ILE A 48 -13.40 -3.23 13.02
C ILE A 48 -14.19 -2.92 11.75
N ASP A 49 -15.11 -3.82 11.38
CA ASP A 49 -16.13 -3.50 10.38
C ASP A 49 -17.22 -2.58 10.96
N ALA A 50 -18.12 -2.09 10.10
CA ALA A 50 -19.27 -1.26 10.49
C ALA A 50 -20.27 -1.96 11.45
N SER A 51 -20.20 -3.29 11.56
CA SER A 51 -21.01 -4.07 12.51
C SER A 51 -20.32 -4.26 13.86
N GLY A 52 -19.08 -3.80 14.01
CA GLY A 52 -18.27 -3.95 15.21
C GLY A 52 -17.50 -5.26 15.30
N ASN A 53 -17.43 -6.04 14.22
CA ASN A 53 -16.60 -7.24 14.18
C ASN A 53 -15.13 -6.86 14.00
N GLU A 54 -14.25 -7.50 14.75
CA GLU A 54 -12.80 -7.32 14.63
C GLU A 54 -12.29 -7.86 13.30
N ILE A 55 -11.50 -7.04 12.61
CA ILE A 55 -10.79 -7.39 11.38
C ILE A 55 -9.31 -7.46 11.67
N VAL A 56 -8.80 -6.42 12.33
CA VAL A 56 -7.44 -6.34 12.85
C VAL A 56 -7.53 -6.12 14.35
N PRO A 57 -7.02 -7.04 15.19
CA PRO A 57 -7.06 -6.86 16.63
C PRO A 57 -6.27 -5.61 17.03
N PRO A 58 -6.68 -4.88 18.09
CA PRO A 58 -5.94 -3.74 18.60
C PRO A 58 -4.67 -4.22 19.32
N ILE A 59 -3.62 -4.49 18.55
CA ILE A 59 -2.33 -5.03 19.03
C ILE A 59 -1.11 -4.27 18.48
N TYR A 60 -1.32 -3.26 17.64
CA TYR A 60 -0.25 -2.51 17.00
C TYR A 60 -0.07 -1.15 17.69
N ASN A 61 1.15 -0.71 17.86
CA ASN A 61 1.46 0.64 18.34
C ASN A 61 1.12 1.68 17.27
N GLU A 62 1.35 1.33 16.00
CA GLU A 62 1.05 2.18 14.86
C GLU A 62 0.61 1.33 13.66
N ILE A 63 -0.32 1.87 12.87
CA ILE A 63 -0.68 1.34 11.55
C ILE A 63 -0.63 2.50 10.55
N GLY A 64 0.24 2.38 9.56
CA GLY A 64 0.43 3.37 8.50
C GLY A 64 -0.68 3.35 7.44
N ALA A 65 -0.54 4.18 6.41
CA ALA A 65 -1.49 4.20 5.31
C ALA A 65 -1.32 2.96 4.40
N PHE A 66 -2.43 2.42 3.92
CA PHE A 66 -2.41 1.39 2.89
C PHE A 66 -1.84 1.96 1.58
N GLY A 67 -0.93 1.23 0.95
CA GLY A 67 -0.33 1.62 -0.33
C GLY A 67 0.88 2.55 -0.22
N GLU A 68 1.34 2.87 0.99
CA GLU A 68 2.52 3.73 1.18
C GLU A 68 3.81 3.06 0.69
N TYR A 69 4.01 1.78 1.04
CA TYR A 69 5.18 0.99 0.65
C TYR A 69 4.89 0.03 -0.50
N ILE A 70 3.80 -0.75 -0.37
CA ILE A 70 3.34 -1.76 -1.32
C ILE A 70 1.83 -1.58 -1.47
N ASP A 71 1.33 -1.67 -2.70
CA ASP A 71 -0.10 -1.47 -2.99
C ASP A 71 -0.98 -2.44 -2.18
N GLY A 72 -2.01 -1.89 -1.53
CA GLY A 72 -2.91 -2.65 -0.65
C GLY A 72 -2.30 -3.16 0.65
N TRP A 73 -1.06 -2.77 1.02
CA TRP A 73 -0.45 -3.12 2.30
C TRP A 73 -0.26 -1.89 3.19
N ALA A 74 -0.44 -2.07 4.49
CA ALA A 74 -0.13 -1.05 5.50
C ALA A 74 1.04 -1.49 6.36
N LEU A 75 2.00 -0.59 6.59
CA LEU A 75 3.08 -0.80 7.56
C LEU A 75 2.48 -0.87 8.97
N VAL A 76 2.95 -1.81 9.78
CA VAL A 76 2.54 -1.92 11.19
C VAL A 76 3.75 -1.91 12.10
N ASP A 77 3.64 -1.22 13.23
CA ASP A 77 4.59 -1.31 14.34
C ASP A 77 3.94 -2.13 15.47
N LYS A 78 4.62 -3.19 15.89
CA LYS A 78 4.30 -3.94 17.09
C LYS A 78 5.53 -4.04 17.97
N ASP A 79 5.47 -3.37 19.12
CA ASP A 79 6.51 -3.34 20.13
C ASP A 79 7.90 -2.92 19.59
N GLY A 80 7.94 -2.02 18.60
CA GLY A 80 9.15 -1.53 17.96
C GLY A 80 9.64 -2.39 16.80
N TYR A 81 8.87 -3.41 16.39
CA TYR A 81 9.14 -4.23 15.23
C TYR A 81 8.14 -3.95 14.12
N LEU A 82 8.66 -3.80 12.91
CA LEU A 82 7.92 -3.47 11.71
C LEU A 82 7.56 -4.72 10.91
N GLY A 83 6.36 -4.66 10.33
CA GLY A 83 5.80 -5.66 9.42
C GLY A 83 4.75 -5.02 8.50
N PHE A 84 3.95 -5.85 7.85
CA PHE A 84 2.88 -5.41 6.96
C PHE A 84 1.61 -6.22 7.17
N ILE A 85 0.46 -5.56 7.02
CA ILE A 85 -0.86 -6.19 6.89
C ILE A 85 -1.49 -5.88 5.53
N ASP A 86 -2.31 -6.81 5.00
CA ASP A 86 -3.10 -6.61 3.77
C ASP A 86 -4.49 -5.98 4.03
N LEU A 87 -5.22 -5.70 2.96
CA LEU A 87 -6.62 -5.23 2.98
C LEU A 87 -7.63 -6.25 3.56
N SER A 88 -7.19 -7.44 3.93
CA SER A 88 -8.00 -8.43 4.67
C SER A 88 -7.62 -8.49 6.15
N GLY A 89 -6.63 -7.71 6.58
CA GLY A 89 -6.15 -7.65 7.96
C GLY A 89 -5.10 -8.71 8.30
N ASN A 90 -4.65 -9.49 7.32
CA ASN A 90 -3.65 -10.53 7.53
C ASN A 90 -2.25 -9.94 7.53
N GLU A 91 -1.39 -10.39 8.44
CA GLU A 91 0.04 -10.12 8.39
C GLU A 91 0.65 -10.76 7.14
N THR A 92 0.97 -9.97 6.11
CA THR A 92 1.74 -10.42 4.94
C THR A 92 3.22 -10.56 5.30
N VAL A 93 3.71 -9.66 6.15
CA VAL A 93 5.01 -9.73 6.79
C VAL A 93 4.81 -9.54 8.28
N LYS A 94 5.17 -10.56 9.07
CA LYS A 94 5.08 -10.44 10.53
C LYS A 94 5.99 -9.32 11.04
N PRO A 95 5.57 -8.57 12.07
CA PRO A 95 6.46 -7.67 12.80
C PRO A 95 7.74 -8.39 13.24
N GLN A 96 8.87 -8.04 12.60
CA GLN A 96 10.16 -8.70 12.87
C GLN A 96 11.39 -7.89 12.49
N TYR A 97 11.21 -6.71 11.86
CA TYR A 97 12.30 -5.87 11.38
C TYR A 97 12.39 -4.62 12.25
N GLU A 98 13.58 -4.19 12.66
CA GLU A 98 13.71 -2.91 13.37
C GLU A 98 13.61 -1.71 12.41
N MET A 99 13.73 -1.93 11.11
CA MET A 99 13.61 -0.90 10.08
C MET A 99 13.10 -1.51 8.77
N ILE A 100 12.19 -0.80 8.11
CA ILE A 100 11.77 -1.05 6.72
C ILE A 100 11.79 0.30 6.01
N ASP A 101 12.43 0.37 4.85
CA ASP A 101 12.48 1.57 4.01
C ASP A 101 12.40 1.16 2.53
N HIS A 102 12.04 2.09 1.66
CA HIS A 102 12.18 1.87 0.23
C HIS A 102 13.65 1.62 -0.12
N SER A 103 13.94 0.62 -0.97
CA SER A 103 15.32 0.39 -1.45
C SER A 103 15.84 1.51 -2.38
N GLY A 104 15.01 2.54 -2.61
CA GLY A 104 15.32 3.71 -3.41
C GLY A 104 15.63 3.32 -4.85
N LYS A 105 16.85 3.63 -5.31
CA LYS A 105 17.29 3.41 -6.70
C LYS A 105 17.90 2.03 -6.94
N LEU A 106 17.97 1.16 -5.93
CA LEU A 106 18.60 -0.15 -6.09
C LEU A 106 17.75 -1.08 -6.96
N LYS A 107 16.47 -1.23 -6.62
CA LYS A 107 15.53 -2.04 -7.38
C LYS A 107 14.08 -1.67 -7.04
N GLU A 108 13.30 -1.38 -8.06
CA GLU A 108 11.86 -1.14 -7.91
C GLU A 108 11.16 -2.39 -7.33
N GLY A 109 10.20 -2.17 -6.43
CA GLY A 109 9.46 -3.22 -5.74
C GLY A 109 10.22 -3.92 -4.60
N TRP A 110 11.47 -3.54 -4.32
CA TRP A 110 12.22 -4.06 -3.17
C TRP A 110 12.22 -3.07 -2.02
N LEU A 111 12.09 -3.59 -0.80
CA LEU A 111 12.19 -2.82 0.43
C LEU A 111 13.47 -3.23 1.18
N LEU A 112 14.24 -2.24 1.60
CA LEU A 112 15.37 -2.41 2.50
C LEU A 112 14.83 -2.76 3.88
N VAL A 113 15.39 -3.80 4.49
CA VAL A 113 15.03 -4.21 5.85
C VAL A 113 16.26 -4.29 6.74
N ASN A 114 16.10 -3.96 8.02
CA ASN A 114 17.08 -4.24 9.06
C ASN A 114 16.50 -5.26 10.05
N LYS A 115 17.29 -6.29 10.35
CA LYS A 115 17.01 -7.29 11.38
C LYS A 115 18.26 -7.56 12.20
N ASP A 116 18.19 -7.46 13.52
CA ASP A 116 19.30 -7.73 14.43
C ASP A 116 20.58 -6.93 14.07
N GLY A 117 20.41 -5.71 13.53
CA GLY A 117 21.52 -4.85 13.09
C GLY A 117 22.07 -5.16 11.69
N TYR A 118 21.54 -6.15 10.98
CA TYR A 118 21.97 -6.51 9.62
C TYR A 118 20.93 -6.09 8.58
N TYR A 119 21.42 -5.71 7.40
CA TYR A 119 20.61 -5.30 6.27
C TYR A 119 20.37 -6.43 5.27
N GLY A 120 19.18 -6.40 4.69
CA GLY A 120 18.70 -7.29 3.63
C GLY A 120 17.62 -6.61 2.79
N PHE A 121 16.92 -7.39 1.97
CA PHE A 121 15.78 -6.93 1.18
C PHE A 121 14.65 -7.94 1.23
N ILE A 122 13.43 -7.43 1.27
CA ILE A 122 12.23 -8.17 0.92
C ILE A 122 11.67 -7.66 -0.42
N ASP A 123 10.94 -8.52 -1.14
CA ASP A 123 10.18 -8.11 -2.32
C ASP A 123 8.70 -7.83 -2.01
N GLU A 124 7.92 -7.54 -3.05
CA GLU A 124 6.48 -7.26 -2.99
C GLU A 124 5.62 -8.46 -2.54
N THR A 125 6.20 -9.65 -2.41
CA THR A 125 5.54 -10.81 -1.81
C THR A 125 5.84 -10.95 -0.32
N GLY A 126 6.74 -10.12 0.21
CA GLY A 126 7.21 -10.18 1.59
C GLY A 126 8.32 -11.21 1.80
N GLU A 127 8.82 -11.84 0.73
CA GLU A 127 9.90 -12.81 0.81
C GLU A 127 11.28 -12.12 0.88
N GLU A 128 12.16 -12.64 1.74
CA GLU A 128 13.55 -12.20 1.81
C GLU A 128 14.34 -12.62 0.57
N VAL A 129 14.35 -11.75 -0.44
CA VAL A 129 15.20 -11.89 -1.63
C VAL A 129 16.68 -11.71 -1.31
N VAL A 130 16.99 -10.97 -0.24
CA VAL A 130 18.31 -10.91 0.37
C VAL A 130 18.15 -10.98 1.89
N LYS A 131 18.59 -12.09 2.49
CA LYS A 131 18.52 -12.24 3.96
C LYS A 131 19.30 -11.12 4.68
N PRO A 132 18.78 -10.59 5.80
CA PRO A 132 19.52 -9.71 6.69
C PRO A 132 20.81 -10.38 7.19
N LYS A 133 21.96 -9.99 6.62
CA LYS A 133 23.28 -10.53 7.01
C LYS A 133 24.46 -9.63 6.66
N TYR A 134 24.19 -8.41 6.18
CA TYR A 134 25.21 -7.47 5.73
C TYR A 134 25.21 -6.26 6.65
N ASP A 135 26.38 -5.80 7.08
CA ASP A 135 26.47 -4.60 7.93
C ASP A 135 26.05 -3.33 7.17
N THR A 136 26.24 -3.29 5.85
CA THR A 136 25.82 -2.19 4.98
C THR A 136 25.45 -2.69 3.58
N ILE A 137 24.55 -1.97 2.89
CA ILE A 137 24.24 -2.16 1.47
C ILE A 137 24.23 -0.78 0.80
N GLU A 138 25.17 -0.56 -0.14
CA GLU A 138 25.30 0.71 -0.88
C GLU A 138 25.17 0.48 -2.40
N PRO A 139 24.55 1.41 -3.16
CA PRO A 139 24.62 1.40 -4.61
C PRO A 139 26.06 1.54 -5.12
N LEU A 140 26.51 0.63 -5.98
CA LEU A 140 27.85 0.69 -6.58
C LEU A 140 28.05 1.90 -7.52
N LEU A 141 26.97 2.40 -8.14
CA LEU A 141 27.02 3.39 -9.22
C LEU A 141 27.33 4.83 -8.78
N GLN A 142 27.39 5.14 -7.48
CA GLN A 142 27.78 6.48 -7.01
C GLN A 142 29.30 6.67 -6.84
N LYS A 143 30.11 5.61 -6.95
CA LYS A 143 31.57 5.65 -6.78
C LYS A 143 32.37 5.71 -8.09
N LEU A 144 31.71 5.80 -9.25
CA LEU A 144 32.36 5.82 -10.58
C LEU A 144 32.21 7.15 -11.35
N LEU A 145 31.95 8.26 -10.66
CA LEU A 145 32.02 9.61 -11.23
C LEU A 145 33.18 10.40 -10.61
#